data_AF-A0A2D5TNF1-F1
#
_entry.id   AF-A0A2D5TNF1-F1
#
_cell.length_a   1.000
_cell.length_b   1.000
_cell.length_c   1.000
_cell.angle_alpha   90.00
_cell.angle_beta   90.00
_cell.angle_gamma   90.00
#
_symmetry.space_group_name_H-M   'P 1'
#
loop_
_entity.id
_entity.type
_entity.pdbx_description
1 polymer ?
#
loop_
_entity_poly.entity_id
_entity_poly.type
_entity_poly.pdbx_seq_one_letter_code
_entity_poly.pdbx_strand_id
1 'polypeptide(L)'
;MKKHIKSIILLFSLAIVFNGCQENDYSFGEIVAPSNIQITASIVGADAANPNGDGSGEVVFTATADNAVSYKFFYKGGEAVSLSGEHTVIFSDLGLNTYTVTVVASGIAGVSSSNSIQVDVLATYSPPADLKTKLFGFDPANPNAVTSRTFKIQEAKPQHFGLGPVGGSVICEWYGAGPSEKAGVGMYDDRFTFSSDGTFTYVTNGDVFGRNGLMDAELGPLGGSGGTLNGDDIEGYSFGDYTGTFTLTAPGGVETITLSDNSHIGYYIGGNHQYEIFDRAAANEFVLRSTDGNGTFDWWFIIVAE
;
A
#
# COMPACT_ATOMS: atom_id res chain seq x y z
N MET A 1 91.99 4.10 -19.22
CA MET A 1 90.75 4.54 -18.53
C MET A 1 89.44 3.93 -19.07
N LYS A 2 89.22 3.77 -20.39
CA LYS A 2 87.95 3.23 -20.94
C LYS A 2 87.60 1.77 -20.56
N LYS A 3 88.57 0.92 -20.18
CA LYS A 3 88.34 -0.51 -19.89
C LYS A 3 87.78 -0.78 -18.47
N HIS A 4 88.07 0.10 -17.50
CA HIS A 4 87.63 -0.08 -16.11
C HIS A 4 86.24 0.53 -15.83
N ILE A 5 85.79 1.51 -16.63
CA ILE A 5 84.45 2.10 -16.53
C ILE A 5 83.35 1.07 -16.85
N LYS A 6 83.55 0.20 -17.85
CA LYS A 6 82.58 -0.88 -18.18
C LYS A 6 82.46 -1.91 -17.06
N SER A 7 83.56 -2.21 -16.37
CA SER A 7 83.57 -3.15 -15.24
C SER A 7 82.89 -2.56 -14.01
N ILE A 8 83.06 -1.25 -13.75
CA ILE A 8 82.39 -0.54 -12.64
C ILE A 8 80.89 -0.39 -12.91
N ILE A 9 80.48 -0.07 -14.15
CA ILE A 9 79.06 0.00 -14.53
C ILE A 9 78.40 -1.37 -14.37
N LEU A 10 79.04 -2.46 -14.78
CA LEU A 10 78.50 -3.81 -14.62
C LEU A 10 78.38 -4.22 -13.13
N LEU A 11 79.35 -3.85 -12.29
CA LEU A 11 79.33 -4.11 -10.85
C LEU A 11 78.25 -3.28 -10.14
N PHE A 12 78.05 -2.01 -10.54
CA PHE A 12 77.02 -1.12 -9.99
C PHE A 12 75.61 -1.50 -10.47
N SER A 13 75.48 -2.04 -11.69
CA SER A 13 74.22 -2.58 -12.22
C SER A 13 73.79 -3.86 -11.50
N LEU A 14 74.76 -4.69 -11.06
CA LEU A 14 74.48 -5.92 -10.31
C LEU A 14 74.10 -5.64 -8.84
N ALA A 15 74.56 -4.53 -8.27
CA ALA A 15 74.24 -4.12 -6.90
C ALA A 15 72.78 -3.60 -6.73
N ILE A 16 72.15 -3.11 -7.80
CA ILE A 16 70.78 -2.57 -7.77
C ILE A 16 69.74 -3.72 -7.73
N VAL A 17 70.09 -4.93 -8.17
CA VAL A 17 69.18 -6.10 -8.18
C VAL A 17 68.92 -6.64 -6.76
N PHE A 18 69.79 -6.36 -5.79
CA PHE A 18 69.65 -6.87 -4.41
C PHE A 18 68.76 -6.03 -3.49
N ASN A 19 68.25 -4.87 -3.94
CA ASN A 19 67.33 -4.03 -3.15
C ASN A 19 65.88 -4.02 -3.71
N GLY A 20 65.58 -4.88 -4.69
CA GLY A 20 64.35 -4.81 -5.49
C GLY A 20 63.09 -5.46 -4.91
N CYS A 21 63.20 -6.27 -3.85
CA CYS A 21 62.04 -6.87 -3.20
C CYS A 21 62.22 -6.86 -1.68
N GLN A 22 61.86 -5.76 -1.02
CA GLN A 22 61.30 -5.91 0.32
C GLN A 22 59.87 -6.42 0.12
N GLU A 23 59.67 -7.73 0.24
CA GLU A 23 58.33 -8.26 0.45
C GLU A 23 57.88 -7.78 1.83
N ASN A 24 56.95 -6.83 1.85
CA ASN A 24 56.25 -6.49 3.09
C ASN A 24 55.38 -7.70 3.44
N ASP A 25 55.84 -8.48 4.42
CA ASP A 25 55.11 -9.63 4.92
C ASP A 25 53.94 -9.13 5.79
N TYR A 26 52.77 -8.96 5.18
CA TYR A 26 51.56 -8.58 5.88
C TYR A 26 50.92 -9.84 6.47
N SER A 27 51.23 -10.12 7.73
CA SER A 27 50.51 -11.11 8.51
C SER A 27 49.13 -10.54 8.89
N PHE A 28 48.08 -11.12 8.32
CA PHE A 28 46.81 -11.17 9.03
C PHE A 28 47.05 -12.02 10.28
N GLY A 29 46.55 -11.59 11.44
CA GLY A 29 46.62 -12.40 12.67
C GLY A 29 45.91 -13.74 12.50
N GLU A 30 45.52 -14.37 13.60
CA GLU A 30 44.77 -15.63 13.52
C GLU A 30 43.47 -15.45 12.71
N ILE A 31 43.33 -16.19 11.61
CA ILE A 31 42.16 -16.14 10.74
C ILE A 31 41.15 -17.16 11.26
N VAL A 32 40.18 -16.68 12.04
CA VAL A 32 39.11 -17.48 12.64
C VAL A 32 37.80 -17.13 11.94
N ALA A 33 37.11 -18.14 11.38
CA ALA A 33 35.80 -17.95 10.79
C ALA A 33 34.76 -17.60 11.86
N PRO A 34 33.79 -16.70 11.57
CA PRO A 34 32.73 -16.40 12.52
C PRO A 34 31.96 -17.64 12.97
N SER A 35 31.54 -17.67 14.23
CA SER A 35 30.81 -18.79 14.83
C SER A 35 29.66 -18.30 15.73
N ASN A 36 28.83 -19.23 16.21
CA ASN A 36 27.72 -18.93 17.13
C ASN A 36 26.75 -17.87 16.63
N ILE A 37 26.45 -17.87 15.32
CA ILE A 37 25.56 -16.90 14.69
C ILE A 37 24.14 -17.04 15.26
N GLN A 38 23.71 -16.03 16.02
CA GLN A 38 22.34 -15.88 16.48
C GLN A 38 21.63 -14.83 15.63
N ILE A 39 20.38 -15.10 15.27
CA ILE A 39 19.52 -14.17 14.55
C ILE A 39 18.23 -14.07 15.35
N THR A 40 17.87 -12.87 15.78
CA THR A 40 16.59 -12.60 16.42
C THR A 40 15.76 -11.69 15.52
N ALA A 41 14.45 -11.91 15.54
CA ALA A 41 13.47 -11.11 14.82
C ALA A 41 12.49 -10.51 15.84
N SER A 42 12.32 -9.20 15.82
CA SER A 42 11.30 -8.49 16.57
C SER A 42 10.29 -7.93 15.56
N ILE A 43 9.12 -8.57 15.51
CA ILE A 43 8.01 -8.13 14.64
C ILE A 43 7.31 -6.96 15.34
N VAL A 44 7.11 -5.85 14.63
CA VAL A 44 6.45 -4.67 15.17
C VAL A 44 4.99 -5.01 15.50
N GLY A 45 4.56 -4.63 16.71
CA GLY A 45 3.21 -4.88 17.21
C GLY A 45 2.93 -6.33 17.65
N ALA A 46 3.94 -7.20 17.68
CA ALA A 46 3.73 -8.59 18.11
C ALA A 46 3.56 -8.75 19.63
N ASP A 47 2.51 -9.46 20.03
CA ASP A 47 2.22 -9.82 21.42
C ASP A 47 1.51 -11.19 21.51
N ALA A 48 1.00 -11.55 22.69
CA ALA A 48 0.33 -12.83 22.89
C ALA A 48 -0.99 -12.99 22.11
N ALA A 49 -1.66 -11.90 21.76
CA ALA A 49 -2.88 -11.91 20.96
C ALA A 49 -2.59 -11.77 19.46
N ASN A 50 -1.50 -11.08 19.11
CA ASN A 50 -1.08 -10.78 17.74
C ASN A 50 0.34 -11.32 17.49
N PRO A 51 0.57 -12.64 17.45
CA PRO A 51 1.92 -13.20 17.36
C PRO A 51 2.67 -12.81 16.07
N ASN A 52 1.95 -12.39 15.03
CA ASN A 52 2.49 -12.07 13.70
C ASN A 52 2.57 -10.56 13.41
N GLY A 53 2.42 -9.71 14.43
CA GLY A 53 2.51 -8.25 14.32
C GLY A 53 1.17 -7.55 14.14
N ASP A 54 1.23 -6.22 14.01
CA ASP A 54 0.09 -5.31 13.84
C ASP A 54 -0.40 -5.16 12.38
N GLY A 55 0.19 -5.90 11.44
CA GLY A 55 -0.09 -5.77 10.01
C GLY A 55 0.80 -4.77 9.29
N SER A 56 1.73 -4.08 9.95
CA SER A 56 2.70 -3.20 9.27
C SER A 56 3.66 -3.95 8.33
N GLY A 57 3.87 -5.25 8.57
CA GLY A 57 4.90 -6.04 7.89
C GLY A 57 6.33 -5.72 8.35
N GLU A 58 6.52 -4.86 9.35
CA GLU A 58 7.84 -4.40 9.79
C GLU A 58 8.48 -5.38 10.78
N VAL A 59 9.74 -5.74 10.52
CA VAL A 59 10.55 -6.64 11.36
C VAL A 59 11.93 -6.05 11.57
N VAL A 60 12.34 -5.95 12.83
CA VAL A 60 13.71 -5.58 13.23
C VAL A 60 14.51 -6.86 13.45
N PHE A 61 15.54 -7.07 12.64
CA PHE A 61 16.47 -8.18 12.79
C PHE A 61 17.73 -7.75 13.54
N THR A 62 18.17 -8.60 14.47
CA THR A 62 19.47 -8.46 15.13
C THR A 62 20.27 -9.74 14.93
N ALA A 63 21.52 -9.61 14.51
CA ALA A 63 22.45 -10.69 14.31
C ALA A 63 23.69 -10.50 15.19
N THR A 64 24.11 -11.57 15.85
CA THR A 64 25.36 -11.61 16.63
C THR A 64 26.15 -12.85 16.27
N ALA A 65 27.48 -12.76 16.28
CA ALA A 65 28.39 -13.87 16.05
C ALA A 65 29.74 -13.58 16.69
N ASP A 66 30.42 -14.64 17.14
CA ASP A 66 31.80 -14.54 17.57
C ASP A 66 32.71 -14.31 16.36
N ASN A 67 33.77 -13.51 16.53
CA ASN A 67 34.77 -13.22 15.49
C ASN A 67 34.20 -12.56 14.20
N ALA A 68 33.02 -11.96 14.27
CA ALA A 68 32.43 -11.19 13.17
C ALA A 68 32.78 -9.70 13.25
N VAL A 69 33.02 -9.08 12.10
CA VAL A 69 33.24 -7.64 11.92
C VAL A 69 32.11 -6.95 11.14
N SER A 70 31.30 -7.72 10.42
CA SER A 70 30.14 -7.22 9.69
C SER A 70 29.13 -8.33 9.39
N TYR A 71 27.89 -7.94 9.14
CA TYR A 71 26.80 -8.83 8.81
C TYR A 71 26.17 -8.41 7.48
N LYS A 72 25.86 -9.38 6.63
CA LYS A 72 25.06 -9.17 5.42
C LYS A 72 23.77 -9.97 5.52
N PHE A 73 22.65 -9.26 5.50
CA PHE A 73 21.30 -9.81 5.52
C PHE A 73 20.84 -10.08 4.09
N PHE A 74 20.22 -11.23 3.87
CA PHE A 74 19.53 -11.60 2.65
C PHE A 74 18.09 -11.96 3.00
N TYR A 75 17.13 -11.33 2.33
CA TYR A 75 15.71 -11.50 2.57
C TYR A 75 14.94 -11.39 1.25
N LYS A 76 13.65 -11.76 1.25
CA LYS A 76 12.80 -11.58 0.07
C LYS A 76 12.72 -10.08 -0.25
N GLY A 77 13.20 -9.68 -1.43
CA GLY A 77 13.19 -8.30 -1.88
C GLY A 77 14.53 -7.56 -1.77
N GLY A 78 15.56 -8.12 -1.15
CA GLY A 78 16.87 -7.46 -1.15
C GLY A 78 17.94 -8.04 -0.22
N GLU A 79 19.03 -7.30 -0.13
CA GLU A 79 20.15 -7.56 0.78
C GLU A 79 20.61 -6.25 1.43
N ALA A 80 21.15 -6.33 2.64
CA ALA A 80 21.67 -5.17 3.36
C ALA A 80 22.92 -5.54 4.16
N VAL A 81 23.87 -4.60 4.26
CA VAL A 81 25.07 -4.75 5.09
C VAL A 81 24.90 -3.92 6.36
N SER A 82 25.21 -4.51 7.51
CA SER A 82 25.19 -3.87 8.81
C SER A 82 26.46 -4.18 9.58
N LEU A 83 27.09 -3.15 10.14
CA LEU A 83 28.24 -3.31 11.04
C LEU A 83 27.79 -3.58 12.48
N SER A 84 26.62 -3.07 12.89
CA SER A 84 26.05 -3.32 14.22
C SER A 84 25.38 -4.68 14.33
N GLY A 85 25.04 -5.30 13.19
CA GLY A 85 24.22 -6.51 13.16
C GLY A 85 22.73 -6.21 13.27
N GLU A 86 22.31 -4.95 13.21
CA GLU A 86 20.88 -4.59 13.18
C GLU A 86 20.45 -4.17 11.78
N HIS A 87 19.26 -4.60 11.33
CA HIS A 87 18.64 -4.19 10.08
C HIS A 87 17.11 -4.32 10.15
N THR A 88 16.39 -3.32 9.64
CA THR A 88 14.91 -3.33 9.58
C THR A 88 14.45 -3.68 8.16
N VAL A 89 13.46 -4.56 8.06
CA VAL A 89 12.81 -4.94 6.80
C VAL A 89 11.31 -4.71 6.91
N ILE A 90 10.71 -4.16 5.85
CA ILE A 90 9.25 -4.07 5.70
C ILE A 90 8.83 -5.08 4.63
N PHE A 91 8.09 -6.10 5.05
CA PHE A 91 7.51 -7.10 4.16
C PHE A 91 6.13 -6.67 3.70
N SER A 92 5.94 -6.55 2.38
CA SER A 92 4.73 -5.95 1.79
C SER A 92 3.78 -6.96 1.14
N ASP A 93 4.11 -8.26 1.10
CA ASP A 93 3.15 -9.25 0.59
C ASP A 93 2.00 -9.37 1.58
N LEU A 94 0.80 -8.99 1.13
CA LEU A 94 -0.39 -8.95 1.97
C LEU A 94 -0.76 -10.34 2.50
N GLY A 95 -1.33 -10.36 3.70
CA GLY A 95 -1.67 -11.57 4.44
C GLY A 95 -0.52 -12.05 5.33
N LEU A 96 -0.71 -13.24 5.89
CA LEU A 96 0.31 -13.92 6.69
C LEU A 96 1.27 -14.68 5.77
N ASN A 97 2.52 -14.26 5.75
CA ASN A 97 3.55 -14.83 4.88
C ASN A 97 4.78 -15.25 5.69
N THR A 98 5.39 -16.37 5.34
CA THR A 98 6.64 -16.86 5.93
C THR A 98 7.83 -16.40 5.10
N TYR A 99 8.77 -15.71 5.73
CA TYR A 99 9.99 -15.21 5.10
C TYR A 99 11.22 -15.91 5.65
N THR A 100 12.12 -16.34 4.76
CA THR A 100 13.45 -16.82 5.14
C THR A 100 14.43 -15.65 5.12
N VAL A 101 15.13 -15.44 6.23
CA VAL A 101 16.20 -14.45 6.34
C VAL A 101 17.51 -15.15 6.63
N THR A 102 18.50 -14.91 5.77
CA THR A 102 19.85 -15.45 5.90
C THR A 102 20.80 -14.32 6.29
N VAL A 103 21.63 -14.56 7.28
CA VAL A 103 22.71 -13.64 7.67
C VAL A 103 24.04 -14.29 7.39
N VAL A 104 24.89 -13.59 6.66
CA VAL A 104 26.31 -13.92 6.47
C VAL A 104 27.13 -13.03 7.39
N ALA A 105 27.70 -13.62 8.43
CA ALA A 105 28.68 -12.97 9.30
C ALA A 105 30.06 -13.08 8.65
N SER A 106 30.74 -11.94 8.48
CA SER A 106 32.10 -11.86 7.91
C SER A 106 33.09 -11.51 9.01
N GLY A 107 34.21 -12.22 9.08
CA GLY A 107 35.32 -12.00 10.00
C GLY A 107 36.53 -11.36 9.30
N ILE A 108 37.68 -11.42 9.97
CA ILE A 108 38.94 -10.85 9.47
C ILE A 108 39.38 -11.58 8.19
N ALA A 109 39.99 -10.85 7.25
CA ALA A 109 40.44 -11.38 5.96
C ALA A 109 39.32 -12.00 5.09
N GLY A 110 38.05 -11.69 5.39
CA GLY A 110 36.90 -12.06 4.57
C GLY A 110 36.41 -13.50 4.75
N VAL A 111 36.89 -14.24 5.77
CA VAL A 111 36.27 -15.52 6.12
C VAL A 111 34.85 -15.30 6.64
N SER A 112 33.93 -16.14 6.24
CA SER A 112 32.51 -15.94 6.54
C SER A 112 31.81 -17.23 6.93
N SER A 113 30.80 -17.10 7.77
CA SER A 113 29.85 -18.15 8.11
C SER A 113 28.44 -17.60 7.97
N SER A 114 27.44 -18.47 7.77
CA SER A 114 26.05 -18.04 7.60
C SER A 114 25.08 -18.85 8.43
N ASN A 115 23.96 -18.23 8.80
CA ASN A 115 22.82 -18.90 9.41
C ASN A 115 21.51 -18.32 8.84
N SER A 116 20.41 -19.05 8.97
CA SER A 116 19.08 -18.62 8.49
C SER A 116 18.00 -18.86 9.53
N ILE A 117 17.00 -18.00 9.55
CA ILE A 117 15.75 -18.19 10.30
C ILE A 117 14.55 -18.02 9.37
N GLN A 118 13.41 -18.52 9.83
CA GLN A 118 12.11 -18.22 9.24
C GLN A 118 11.30 -17.34 10.21
N VAL A 119 10.54 -16.40 9.66
CA VAL A 119 9.64 -15.52 10.41
C VAL A 119 8.29 -15.44 9.70
N ASP A 120 7.22 -15.61 10.46
CA ASP A 120 5.85 -15.42 9.98
C ASP A 120 5.43 -13.98 10.25
N VAL A 121 5.05 -13.24 9.20
CA VAL A 121 4.77 -11.81 9.28
C VAL A 121 3.42 -11.54 8.63
N LEU A 122 2.56 -10.84 9.37
CA LEU A 122 1.31 -10.29 8.84
C LEU A 122 1.59 -8.92 8.22
N ALA A 123 1.29 -8.77 6.93
CA ALA A 123 1.19 -7.46 6.31
C ALA A 123 -0.26 -7.21 5.87
N THR A 124 -0.81 -6.06 6.23
CA THR A 124 -2.11 -5.58 5.79
C THR A 124 -1.91 -4.36 4.91
N TYR A 125 -2.91 -4.02 4.10
CA TYR A 125 -2.82 -2.81 3.29
C TYR A 125 -2.84 -1.60 4.22
N SER A 126 -1.79 -0.78 4.16
CA SER A 126 -1.73 0.52 4.83
C SER A 126 -1.95 1.61 3.80
N PRO A 127 -3.15 2.23 3.75
CA PRO A 127 -3.45 3.25 2.77
C PRO A 127 -2.50 4.45 2.92
N PRO A 128 -2.02 5.04 1.83
CA PRO A 128 -1.15 6.21 1.87
C PRO A 128 -1.72 7.34 2.75
N ALA A 129 -0.85 8.05 3.48
CA ALA A 129 -1.28 9.09 4.41
C ALA A 129 -2.10 10.18 3.71
N ASP A 130 -1.71 10.57 2.49
CA ASP A 130 -2.41 11.54 1.66
C ASP A 130 -3.81 11.06 1.22
N LEU A 131 -3.99 9.75 0.94
CA LEU A 131 -5.31 9.18 0.71
C LEU A 131 -6.18 9.30 1.98
N LYS A 132 -5.65 8.90 3.14
CA LYS A 132 -6.36 8.98 4.42
C LYS A 132 -6.72 10.42 4.79
N THR A 133 -5.78 11.37 4.61
CA THR A 133 -6.01 12.80 4.84
C THR A 133 -7.13 13.30 3.93
N LYS A 134 -7.11 12.90 2.67
CA LYS A 134 -8.12 13.33 1.72
C LYS A 134 -9.48 12.70 2.00
N LEU A 135 -9.56 11.42 2.35
CA LEU A 135 -10.82 10.70 2.52
C LEU A 135 -11.50 11.00 3.85
N PHE A 136 -10.76 11.13 4.95
CA PHE A 136 -11.35 11.30 6.28
C PHE A 136 -10.58 12.27 7.19
N GLY A 137 -9.65 13.07 6.64
CA GLY A 137 -8.99 14.12 7.39
C GLY A 137 -7.87 13.65 8.32
N PHE A 138 -7.28 12.47 8.08
CA PHE A 138 -6.13 11.97 8.84
C PHE A 138 -5.02 13.01 8.99
N ASP A 139 -4.54 13.20 10.22
CA ASP A 139 -3.38 14.02 10.55
C ASP A 139 -2.22 13.12 11.01
N PRO A 140 -1.12 13.02 10.25
CA PRO A 140 0.06 12.28 10.66
C PRO A 140 0.67 12.76 11.99
N ALA A 141 0.45 14.02 12.38
CA ALA A 141 0.91 14.56 13.66
C ALA A 141 0.04 14.11 14.85
N ASN A 142 -1.17 13.62 14.58
CA ASN A 142 -2.08 13.08 15.59
C ASN A 142 -2.80 11.81 15.09
N PRO A 143 -2.07 10.70 14.94
CA PRO A 143 -2.55 9.50 14.25
C PRO A 143 -3.70 8.77 14.96
N ASN A 144 -3.98 9.11 16.22
CA ASN A 144 -5.04 8.52 17.03
C ASN A 144 -6.29 9.40 17.11
N ALA A 145 -6.28 10.59 16.49
CA ALA A 145 -7.47 11.43 16.43
C ALA A 145 -8.54 10.73 15.58
N VAL A 146 -9.77 10.69 16.11
CA VAL A 146 -10.94 10.32 15.30
C VAL A 146 -11.25 11.50 14.39
N THR A 147 -11.12 11.30 13.09
CA THR A 147 -11.39 12.33 12.08
C THR A 147 -12.43 11.80 11.09
N SER A 148 -13.17 12.71 10.46
CA SER A 148 -14.09 12.36 9.40
C SER A 148 -14.17 13.46 8.35
N ARG A 149 -14.60 13.10 7.14
CA ARG A 149 -14.98 14.06 6.10
C ARG A 149 -16.27 13.64 5.43
N THR A 150 -17.07 14.65 5.11
CA THR A 150 -18.33 14.51 4.39
C THR A 150 -18.15 14.91 2.94
N PHE A 151 -18.78 14.15 2.05
CA PHE A 151 -18.77 14.31 0.61
C PHE A 151 -20.19 14.33 0.07
N LYS A 152 -20.33 14.91 -1.12
CA LYS A 152 -21.54 14.86 -1.94
C LYS A 152 -21.15 14.62 -3.40
N ILE A 153 -22.13 14.27 -4.23
CA ILE A 153 -21.93 14.23 -5.68
C ILE A 153 -21.58 15.63 -6.21
N GLN A 154 -20.57 15.71 -7.07
CA GLN A 154 -20.09 16.96 -7.65
C GLN A 154 -20.98 17.41 -8.83
N GLU A 155 -22.24 17.73 -8.55
CA GLU A 155 -23.26 18.03 -9.57
C GLU A 155 -22.88 19.19 -10.50
N ALA A 156 -22.00 20.10 -10.07
CA ALA A 156 -21.58 21.25 -10.87
C ALA A 156 -20.66 20.89 -12.05
N LYS A 157 -20.08 19.68 -12.07
CA LYS A 157 -19.21 19.22 -13.16
C LYS A 157 -19.99 18.38 -14.17
N PRO A 158 -19.68 18.47 -15.47
CA PRO A 158 -20.15 17.48 -16.43
C PRO A 158 -19.52 16.12 -16.11
N GLN A 159 -20.21 15.04 -16.48
CA GLN A 159 -19.76 13.66 -16.29
C GLN A 159 -19.48 13.29 -14.82
N HIS A 160 -20.08 13.99 -13.86
CA HIS A 160 -19.98 13.65 -12.43
C HIS A 160 -20.67 12.33 -12.08
N PHE A 161 -21.56 11.86 -12.95
CA PHE A 161 -22.28 10.61 -12.84
C PHE A 161 -22.53 10.06 -14.24
N GLY A 162 -22.32 8.76 -14.44
CA GLY A 162 -22.59 8.13 -15.72
C GLY A 162 -22.00 6.73 -15.84
N LEU A 163 -22.04 6.18 -17.04
CA LEU A 163 -21.68 4.78 -17.31
C LEU A 163 -20.79 4.63 -18.55
N GLY A 164 -20.05 3.52 -18.57
CA GLY A 164 -19.19 3.11 -19.67
C GLY A 164 -18.95 1.60 -19.69
N PRO A 165 -18.05 1.12 -20.55
CA PRO A 165 -17.71 -0.30 -20.62
C PRO A 165 -17.04 -0.78 -19.33
N VAL A 166 -17.28 -2.04 -18.97
CA VAL A 166 -16.56 -2.71 -17.87
C VAL A 166 -15.05 -2.72 -18.16
N GLY A 167 -14.25 -2.24 -17.21
CA GLY A 167 -12.81 -2.04 -17.37
C GLY A 167 -12.44 -0.80 -18.20
N GLY A 168 -13.41 0.09 -18.49
CA GLY A 168 -13.20 1.30 -19.28
C GLY A 168 -12.21 2.27 -18.63
N SER A 169 -11.45 2.98 -19.46
CA SER A 169 -10.48 4.02 -19.02
C SER A 169 -10.93 5.45 -19.34
N VAL A 170 -12.09 5.58 -19.98
CA VAL A 170 -12.71 6.87 -20.31
C VAL A 170 -13.90 7.07 -19.38
N ILE A 171 -13.83 8.13 -18.56
CA ILE A 171 -14.89 8.50 -17.62
C ILE A 171 -16.19 8.69 -18.39
N CYS A 172 -17.25 7.99 -17.98
CA CYS A 172 -18.61 8.15 -18.53
C CYS A 172 -18.67 8.03 -20.08
N GLU A 173 -17.96 7.07 -20.66
CA GLU A 173 -17.78 6.94 -22.12
C GLU A 173 -19.09 6.89 -22.93
N TRP A 174 -20.11 6.18 -22.41
CA TRP A 174 -21.37 5.97 -23.12
C TRP A 174 -22.43 6.97 -22.72
N TYR A 175 -22.43 7.38 -21.46
CA TYR A 175 -23.30 8.42 -20.95
C TYR A 175 -22.66 9.07 -19.73
N GLY A 176 -22.71 10.40 -19.67
CA GLY A 176 -22.33 11.19 -18.51
C GLY A 176 -23.27 12.38 -18.37
N ALA A 177 -23.82 12.54 -17.16
CA ALA A 177 -24.75 13.60 -16.85
C ALA A 177 -24.12 14.99 -17.04
N GLY A 178 -24.88 15.90 -17.65
CA GLY A 178 -24.56 17.33 -17.64
C GLY A 178 -24.63 17.93 -16.23
N PRO A 179 -24.10 19.14 -16.03
CA PRO A 179 -24.19 19.82 -14.74
C PRO A 179 -25.63 19.91 -14.24
N SER A 180 -25.86 19.46 -13.00
CA SER A 180 -27.16 19.39 -12.33
C SER A 180 -28.28 18.69 -13.10
N GLU A 181 -27.97 17.82 -14.07
CA GLU A 181 -28.97 17.15 -14.91
C GLU A 181 -29.95 16.28 -14.11
N LYS A 182 -29.49 15.70 -12.99
CA LYS A 182 -30.28 14.83 -12.12
C LYS A 182 -30.73 15.56 -10.84
N ALA A 183 -30.99 16.86 -10.91
CA ALA A 183 -31.45 17.61 -9.75
C ALA A 183 -32.84 17.13 -9.31
N GLY A 184 -32.97 16.82 -8.01
CA GLY A 184 -34.25 16.45 -7.39
C GLY A 184 -34.70 15.00 -7.63
N VAL A 185 -33.80 14.10 -8.04
CA VAL A 185 -34.14 12.67 -8.23
C VAL A 185 -33.64 11.75 -7.11
N GLY A 186 -33.12 12.31 -6.01
CA GLY A 186 -32.61 11.59 -4.83
C GLY A 186 -31.13 11.22 -4.92
N MET A 187 -30.24 12.22 -5.08
CA MET A 187 -28.79 11.94 -5.19
C MET A 187 -27.89 13.14 -4.85
N TYR A 188 -28.27 14.36 -5.19
CA TYR A 188 -27.37 15.53 -5.06
C TYR A 188 -27.39 16.19 -3.68
N ASP A 189 -28.48 16.07 -2.95
CA ASP A 189 -28.63 16.52 -1.57
C ASP A 189 -28.06 15.52 -0.55
N ASP A 190 -27.76 14.31 -0.99
CA ASP A 190 -27.15 13.26 -0.19
C ASP A 190 -25.76 13.59 0.32
N ARG A 191 -25.40 12.97 1.46
CA ARG A 191 -24.09 13.11 2.10
C ARG A 191 -23.49 11.78 2.51
N PHE A 192 -22.27 11.54 2.05
CA PHE A 192 -21.46 10.38 2.42
C PHE A 192 -20.35 10.82 3.38
N THR A 193 -20.26 10.23 4.55
CA THR A 193 -19.22 10.55 5.54
C THR A 193 -18.33 9.35 5.78
N PHE A 194 -17.03 9.55 5.60
CA PHE A 194 -16.00 8.56 5.92
C PHE A 194 -15.30 8.97 7.21
N SER A 195 -15.23 8.05 8.17
CA SER A 195 -14.56 8.25 9.45
C SER A 195 -13.30 7.39 9.56
N SER A 196 -12.30 7.89 10.28
CA SER A 196 -10.99 7.22 10.44
C SER A 196 -11.06 5.86 11.15
N ASP A 197 -12.17 5.57 11.83
CA ASP A 197 -12.45 4.29 12.49
C ASP A 197 -13.07 3.24 11.56
N GLY A 198 -13.24 3.56 10.27
CA GLY A 198 -13.86 2.68 9.27
C GLY A 198 -15.38 2.83 9.19
N THR A 199 -16.00 3.76 9.92
CA THR A 199 -17.44 4.03 9.81
C THR A 199 -17.76 4.77 8.51
N PHE A 200 -18.82 4.32 7.83
CA PHE A 200 -19.42 5.00 6.68
C PHE A 200 -20.85 5.43 7.04
N THR A 201 -21.19 6.69 6.88
CA THR A 201 -22.56 7.19 7.10
C THR A 201 -23.12 7.77 5.81
N TYR A 202 -24.35 7.43 5.48
CA TYR A 202 -25.08 7.98 4.34
C TYR A 202 -26.33 8.70 4.88
N VAL A 203 -26.38 10.01 4.67
CA VAL A 203 -27.60 10.82 4.84
C VAL A 203 -28.25 10.97 3.46
N THR A 204 -29.39 10.31 3.29
CA THR A 204 -30.18 10.19 2.05
C THR A 204 -31.20 11.32 1.90
N ASN A 205 -31.47 12.05 2.99
CA ASN A 205 -32.58 13.02 3.03
C ASN A 205 -33.95 12.43 2.67
N GLY A 206 -34.11 11.11 2.76
CA GLY A 206 -35.38 10.39 2.63
C GLY A 206 -35.60 9.67 1.31
N ASP A 207 -34.75 9.88 0.30
CA ASP A 207 -34.78 9.15 -0.95
C ASP A 207 -33.39 8.92 -1.57
N VAL A 208 -33.33 8.00 -2.52
CA VAL A 208 -32.13 7.66 -3.30
C VAL A 208 -32.51 7.43 -4.77
N PHE A 209 -31.50 7.46 -5.64
CA PHE A 209 -31.62 7.26 -7.08
C PHE A 209 -30.89 5.97 -7.45
N GLY A 210 -31.37 5.19 -8.43
CA GLY A 210 -30.68 3.95 -8.78
C GLY A 210 -31.29 3.11 -9.89
N ARG A 211 -30.69 1.93 -10.10
CA ARG A 211 -31.02 1.03 -11.20
C ARG A 211 -32.26 0.19 -10.90
N ASN A 212 -33.20 0.20 -11.84
CA ASN A 212 -34.37 -0.67 -11.82
C ASN A 212 -33.98 -2.15 -11.74
N GLY A 213 -34.72 -2.93 -10.97
CA GLY A 213 -34.46 -4.34 -10.70
C GLY A 213 -33.42 -4.60 -9.62
N LEU A 214 -32.43 -3.72 -9.41
CA LEU A 214 -31.45 -3.85 -8.33
C LEU A 214 -31.94 -3.21 -7.04
N MET A 215 -32.51 -2.01 -7.10
CA MET A 215 -32.98 -1.30 -5.89
C MET A 215 -34.05 -2.07 -5.13
N ASP A 216 -35.13 -2.48 -5.80
CA ASP A 216 -36.20 -3.24 -5.13
C ASP A 216 -35.70 -4.59 -4.58
N ALA A 217 -34.78 -5.24 -5.30
CA ALA A 217 -34.24 -6.54 -4.90
C ALA A 217 -33.32 -6.45 -3.67
N GLU A 218 -32.49 -5.41 -3.59
CA GLU A 218 -31.42 -5.32 -2.59
C GLU A 218 -31.72 -4.30 -1.48
N LEU A 219 -32.38 -3.18 -1.79
CA LEU A 219 -32.79 -2.17 -0.81
C LEU A 219 -34.21 -2.37 -0.29
N GLY A 220 -35.10 -3.02 -1.05
CA GLY A 220 -36.46 -3.34 -0.62
C GLY A 220 -36.52 -4.12 0.71
N PRO A 221 -35.74 -5.21 0.86
CA PRO A 221 -35.65 -5.93 2.14
C PRO A 221 -35.10 -5.10 3.31
N LEU A 222 -34.46 -3.96 3.03
CA LEU A 222 -33.90 -3.02 4.01
C LEU A 222 -34.85 -1.86 4.32
N GLY A 223 -36.10 -1.93 3.87
CA GLY A 223 -37.14 -0.91 4.12
C GLY A 223 -37.26 0.14 3.02
N GLY A 224 -36.53 -0.01 1.91
CA GLY A 224 -36.71 0.83 0.74
C GLY A 224 -38.01 0.56 0.01
N SER A 225 -38.62 1.58 -0.60
CA SER A 225 -39.79 1.40 -1.46
C SER A 225 -40.13 2.62 -2.33
N GLY A 226 -40.95 2.41 -3.36
CA GLY A 226 -41.58 3.49 -4.12
C GLY A 226 -40.71 3.99 -5.26
N GLY A 227 -40.61 5.31 -5.40
CA GLY A 227 -39.93 5.97 -6.53
C GLY A 227 -40.73 5.97 -7.83
N THR A 228 -40.18 6.65 -8.84
CA THR A 228 -40.74 6.75 -10.19
C THR A 228 -39.83 6.03 -11.18
N LEU A 229 -40.38 5.04 -11.87
CA LEU A 229 -39.67 4.35 -12.94
C LEU A 229 -39.50 5.29 -14.16
N ASN A 230 -38.25 5.50 -14.58
CA ASN A 230 -37.90 6.25 -15.78
C ASN A 230 -36.88 5.45 -16.60
N GLY A 231 -37.37 4.73 -17.61
CA GLY A 231 -36.52 3.80 -18.38
C GLY A 231 -35.97 2.69 -17.48
N ASP A 232 -34.65 2.62 -17.36
CA ASP A 232 -33.96 1.66 -16.49
C ASP A 232 -33.62 2.23 -15.10
N ASP A 233 -34.08 3.44 -14.79
CA ASP A 233 -33.80 4.13 -13.54
C ASP A 233 -35.04 4.21 -12.64
N ILE A 234 -34.83 4.26 -11.33
CA ILE A 234 -35.86 4.59 -10.34
C ILE A 234 -35.44 5.88 -9.63
N GLU A 235 -36.24 6.93 -9.82
CA GLU A 235 -36.04 8.28 -9.26
C GLU A 235 -36.81 8.46 -7.94
N GLY A 236 -36.18 9.07 -6.93
CA GLY A 236 -36.82 9.38 -5.64
C GLY A 236 -37.30 8.13 -4.89
N TYR A 237 -36.51 7.06 -4.92
CA TYR A 237 -36.83 5.81 -4.22
C TYR A 237 -36.67 6.04 -2.72
N SER A 238 -37.74 5.87 -1.93
CA SER A 238 -37.68 6.19 -0.51
C SER A 238 -36.74 5.22 0.20
N PHE A 239 -35.73 5.76 0.86
CA PHE A 239 -34.76 5.03 1.65
C PHE A 239 -34.27 5.91 2.79
N GLY A 240 -34.02 5.31 3.96
CA GLY A 240 -33.63 6.06 5.15
C GLY A 240 -32.11 6.19 5.27
N ASP A 241 -31.68 7.15 6.09
CA ASP A 241 -30.28 7.29 6.48
C ASP A 241 -29.77 6.02 7.16
N TYR A 242 -28.50 5.71 6.94
CA TYR A 242 -27.89 4.52 7.51
C TYR A 242 -26.40 4.70 7.80
N THR A 243 -25.90 3.79 8.63
CA THR A 243 -24.48 3.65 8.93
C THR A 243 -24.04 2.25 8.55
N GLY A 244 -22.98 2.17 7.75
CA GLY A 244 -22.24 0.96 7.44
C GLY A 244 -20.77 1.12 7.80
N THR A 245 -19.93 0.30 7.19
CA THR A 245 -18.47 0.40 7.32
C THR A 245 -17.81 0.46 5.95
N PHE A 246 -16.57 0.95 5.92
CA PHE A 246 -15.72 0.89 4.73
C PHE A 246 -14.34 0.36 5.07
N THR A 247 -13.70 -0.22 4.06
CA THR A 247 -12.29 -0.59 4.11
C THR A 247 -11.57 -0.02 2.89
N LEU A 248 -10.26 0.17 3.03
CA LEU A 248 -9.39 0.58 1.93
C LEU A 248 -8.48 -0.59 1.58
N THR A 249 -8.31 -0.83 0.28
CA THR A 249 -7.39 -1.84 -0.28
C THR A 249 -6.69 -1.26 -1.52
N ALA A 250 -5.72 -1.98 -2.09
CA ALA A 250 -5.19 -1.67 -3.42
C ALA A 250 -4.96 -2.91 -4.30
N PRO A 251 -6.01 -3.66 -4.70
CA PRO A 251 -5.86 -4.84 -5.54
C PRO A 251 -5.21 -4.47 -6.87
N GLY A 252 -4.15 -5.18 -7.25
CA GLY A 252 -3.40 -4.86 -8.48
C GLY A 252 -2.76 -3.46 -8.50
N GLY A 253 -2.61 -2.82 -7.34
CA GLY A 253 -2.10 -1.45 -7.22
C GLY A 253 -3.14 -0.36 -7.45
N VAL A 254 -4.43 -0.70 -7.61
CA VAL A 254 -5.52 0.27 -7.77
C VAL A 254 -6.17 0.48 -6.40
N GLU A 255 -6.07 1.68 -5.85
CA GLU A 255 -6.71 2.03 -4.57
C GLU A 255 -8.24 1.83 -4.67
N THR A 256 -8.82 1.11 -3.71
CA THR A 256 -10.24 0.73 -3.74
C THR A 256 -10.88 0.94 -2.38
N ILE A 257 -12.04 1.59 -2.37
CA ILE A 257 -12.95 1.69 -1.23
C ILE A 257 -13.95 0.54 -1.34
N THR A 258 -14.07 -0.28 -0.30
CA THR A 258 -15.12 -1.31 -0.22
C THR A 258 -16.09 -0.94 0.88
N LEU A 259 -17.38 -0.84 0.55
CA LEU A 259 -18.43 -0.55 1.52
C LEU A 259 -19.11 -1.84 2.00
N SER A 260 -19.63 -1.85 3.23
CA SER A 260 -20.34 -3.01 3.79
C SER A 260 -21.79 -3.09 3.34
N ASP A 261 -22.31 -4.32 3.32
CA ASP A 261 -23.71 -4.62 3.03
C ASP A 261 -24.13 -4.02 1.68
N ASN A 262 -25.26 -3.30 1.64
CA ASN A 262 -25.76 -2.58 0.46
C ASN A 262 -25.46 -1.07 0.51
N SER A 263 -24.40 -0.69 1.23
CA SER A 263 -23.95 0.69 1.28
C SER A 263 -23.42 1.14 -0.08
N HIS A 264 -23.77 2.34 -0.52
CA HIS A 264 -23.42 2.84 -1.85
C HIS A 264 -23.04 4.33 -1.86
N ILE A 265 -22.59 4.81 -3.02
CA ILE A 265 -22.29 6.23 -3.28
C ILE A 265 -23.11 6.69 -4.48
N GLY A 266 -24.02 7.63 -4.28
CA GLY A 266 -24.83 8.25 -5.33
C GLY A 266 -25.87 7.28 -5.91
N TYR A 267 -25.86 7.11 -7.23
CA TYR A 267 -26.79 6.20 -7.90
C TYR A 267 -26.54 4.74 -7.49
N TYR A 268 -27.59 4.06 -7.04
CA TYR A 268 -27.51 2.67 -6.61
C TYR A 268 -27.34 1.72 -7.79
N ILE A 269 -26.21 1.02 -7.82
CA ILE A 269 -25.81 0.10 -8.89
C ILE A 269 -25.75 -1.38 -8.45
N GLY A 270 -26.08 -1.68 -7.19
CA GLY A 270 -25.91 -3.02 -6.60
C GLY A 270 -24.46 -3.53 -6.68
N GLY A 271 -24.31 -4.86 -6.78
CA GLY A 271 -23.02 -5.49 -7.06
C GLY A 271 -22.15 -5.74 -5.84
N ASN A 272 -20.84 -5.55 -5.98
CA ASN A 272 -19.88 -5.89 -4.93
C ASN A 272 -19.53 -4.72 -3.99
N HIS A 273 -20.12 -3.53 -4.24
CA HIS A 273 -19.91 -2.29 -3.48
C HIS A 273 -18.43 -1.89 -3.34
N GLN A 274 -17.63 -2.24 -4.35
CA GLN A 274 -16.24 -1.81 -4.49
C GLN A 274 -16.14 -0.64 -5.46
N TYR A 275 -15.49 0.43 -4.99
CA TYR A 275 -15.28 1.67 -5.72
C TYR A 275 -13.79 1.88 -5.88
N GLU A 276 -13.28 1.62 -7.08
CA GLU A 276 -11.91 1.96 -7.43
C GLU A 276 -11.77 3.49 -7.45
N ILE A 277 -10.73 3.99 -6.79
CA ILE A 277 -10.33 5.39 -6.88
C ILE A 277 -9.55 5.55 -8.18
N PHE A 278 -10.27 5.93 -9.23
CA PHE A 278 -9.71 6.10 -10.56
C PHE A 278 -8.84 7.37 -10.66
N ASP A 279 -9.26 8.46 -10.01
CA ASP A 279 -8.48 9.69 -9.91
C ASP A 279 -8.76 10.38 -8.58
N ARG A 280 -7.71 10.95 -7.98
CA ARG A 280 -7.77 11.83 -6.80
C ARG A 280 -6.77 12.98 -6.87
N ALA A 281 -6.37 13.41 -8.05
CA ALA A 281 -5.45 14.53 -8.23
C ALA A 281 -6.10 15.89 -7.95
N ALA A 282 -7.37 16.07 -8.32
CA ALA A 282 -8.11 17.30 -8.05
C ALA A 282 -8.30 17.51 -6.54
N ALA A 283 -8.08 18.72 -6.03
CA ALA A 283 -8.24 18.99 -4.60
C ALA A 283 -9.68 18.66 -4.14
N ASN A 284 -9.80 17.96 -3.01
CA ASN A 284 -11.08 17.61 -2.37
C ASN A 284 -12.04 16.72 -3.19
N GLU A 285 -11.60 16.18 -4.33
CA GLU A 285 -12.45 15.35 -5.19
C GLU A 285 -11.91 13.94 -5.40
N PHE A 286 -12.81 12.97 -5.53
CA PHE A 286 -12.49 11.64 -6.00
C PHE A 286 -13.32 11.33 -7.25
N VAL A 287 -12.68 10.75 -8.26
CA VAL A 287 -13.33 10.07 -9.36
C VAL A 287 -13.31 8.59 -9.03
N LEU A 288 -14.50 8.02 -8.86
CA LEU A 288 -14.71 6.63 -8.48
C LEU A 288 -15.26 5.84 -9.66
N ARG A 289 -14.87 4.57 -9.76
CA ARG A 289 -15.39 3.60 -10.73
C ARG A 289 -15.88 2.36 -10.01
N SER A 290 -17.04 1.84 -10.39
CA SER A 290 -17.59 0.60 -9.82
C SER A 290 -18.40 -0.17 -10.86
N THR A 291 -18.26 -1.49 -10.91
CA THR A 291 -19.03 -2.35 -11.80
C THR A 291 -20.39 -2.69 -11.18
N ASP A 292 -21.47 -2.53 -11.94
CA ASP A 292 -22.82 -2.81 -11.43
C ASP A 292 -23.09 -4.29 -11.14
N GLY A 293 -24.16 -4.56 -10.37
CA GLY A 293 -24.57 -5.92 -10.01
C GLY A 293 -24.98 -6.80 -11.18
N ASN A 294 -25.26 -6.19 -12.34
CA ASN A 294 -25.52 -6.92 -13.59
C ASN A 294 -24.23 -7.26 -14.35
N GLY A 295 -23.06 -6.80 -13.88
CA GLY A 295 -21.76 -6.98 -14.54
C GLY A 295 -21.71 -6.42 -15.95
N THR A 296 -22.58 -5.45 -16.27
CA THR A 296 -22.80 -4.97 -17.63
C THR A 296 -22.12 -3.63 -17.86
N PHE A 297 -22.07 -2.78 -16.84
CA PHE A 297 -21.55 -1.42 -16.93
C PHE A 297 -20.61 -1.10 -15.78
N ASP A 298 -19.57 -0.32 -16.09
CA ASP A 298 -18.87 0.44 -15.07
C ASP A 298 -19.55 1.79 -14.92
N TRP A 299 -19.86 2.13 -13.69
CA TRP A 299 -20.42 3.41 -13.28
C TRP A 299 -19.35 4.29 -12.67
N TRP A 300 -19.48 5.58 -12.95
CA TRP A 300 -18.51 6.60 -12.60
C TRP A 300 -19.17 7.65 -11.73
N PHE A 301 -18.47 8.04 -10.67
CA PHE A 301 -18.93 9.05 -9.72
C PHE A 301 -17.83 10.04 -9.43
N ILE A 302 -18.14 11.34 -9.49
CA ILE A 302 -17.28 12.38 -8.95
C ILE A 302 -17.91 12.83 -7.64
N ILE A 303 -17.22 12.58 -6.54
CA ILE A 303 -17.58 13.12 -5.23
C ILE A 303 -16.64 14.26 -4.85
N VAL A 304 -17.19 15.28 -4.21
CA VAL A 304 -16.45 16.43 -3.70
C VAL A 304 -16.73 16.60 -2.22
N ALA A 305 -15.71 16.95 -1.44
CA ALA A 305 -15.90 17.24 -0.04
C ALA A 305 -16.74 18.50 0.17
N GLU A 306 -17.59 18.49 1.19
CA GLU A 306 -18.39 19.62 1.64
C GLU A 306 -17.61 20.60 2.52
#